data_AF-A0A7S2REW9-F1
#
_entry.id   AF-A0A7S2REW9-F1
#
_cell.length_a   1.000
_cell.length_b   1.000
_cell.length_c   1.000
_cell.angle_alpha   90.00
_cell.angle_beta   90.00
_cell.angle_gamma   90.00
#
_symmetry.space_group_name_H-M   'P 1'
#
loop_
_entity.id
_entity.type
_entity.pdbx_description
1 polymer ?
#
loop_
_entity_poly.entity_id
_entity_poly.type
_entity_poly.pdbx_seq_one_letter_code
_entity_poly.pdbx_strand_id
1 'polypeptide(L)'
;MFLQTSLAQGLEKQKEAASKGQRNKKHGGLPTLKQCLSNRLSPVNVLGPDLIEHSILIAGLQPSVRLSEEFCADTPMLEKLAESLRSSPSEVMKRLVDLSVPAGFLVLEDLNKSSGGAETTDSVFYERFDPFILEQFKSSKHLSFANFNDAVDEFFSKIDIQRQEKADIAHKKSATKKINALKENQEQRIKDLQLEVVRKEHCAEAILANLENVDRAIQIVNSAIASGMSWDDLKELIAAEKSNGNEIAMMIDSLQLETGEMTVRLLKEQEEEDGRRIVLKAKVDLSKSAYKNVTDFFATKKSSQQKAERTIEHSKKVFDDAEKRFQKEIASHEAKRQAVRLQRKVNWFEKFRWQPRQIVHFKGKLVVLGDIAVGKTALIIRCQDNRFARDQKATVGVAFSQVNVALENAVVKFDVWDSAGEERFRSINSLYYHGSAAGIIVFDVTNRKSFDSAKSYWVPHLREHGVDGIIIALVGNKCDLIKARQVSHQEAADFAKEENIMYFESSAKTSKGVSQLFRGVASCVPKVVASKNAADGEQTVEGFRITKVEGDDRGRNRIRLDDPNIGDASKSCC
;
A
#
# COMPACT_ATOMS: atom_id res chain seq x y z
N MET A 1 33.90 -14.70 -21.84
CA MET A 1 33.06 -15.60 -22.66
C MET A 1 31.58 -15.56 -22.30
N PHE A 2 31.08 -16.19 -21.22
CA PHE A 2 29.62 -16.22 -20.94
C PHE A 2 28.94 -14.85 -20.83
N LEU A 3 29.60 -13.85 -20.25
CA LEU A 3 29.06 -12.49 -20.11
C LEU A 3 28.93 -11.76 -21.46
N GLN A 4 29.91 -11.92 -22.35
CA GLN A 4 29.86 -11.40 -23.73
C GLN A 4 28.72 -12.05 -24.52
N THR A 5 28.57 -13.37 -24.43
CA THR A 5 27.48 -14.09 -25.09
C THR A 5 26.11 -13.65 -24.56
N SER A 6 25.98 -13.42 -23.25
CA SER A 6 24.74 -12.95 -22.64
C SER A 6 24.38 -11.51 -23.03
N LEU A 7 25.36 -10.60 -23.10
CA LEU A 7 25.15 -9.23 -23.57
C LEU A 7 24.81 -9.17 -25.06
N ALA A 8 25.49 -9.99 -25.89
CA ALA A 8 25.22 -10.10 -27.33
C ALA A 8 23.82 -10.65 -27.62
N GLN A 9 23.40 -11.72 -26.91
CA GLN A 9 22.03 -12.26 -27.00
C GLN A 9 20.96 -11.24 -26.56
N GLY A 10 21.27 -10.41 -25.56
CA GLY A 10 20.40 -9.32 -25.12
C GLY A 10 20.19 -8.25 -26.19
N LEU A 11 21.25 -7.91 -26.93
CA LEU A 11 21.22 -6.97 -28.05
C LEU A 11 20.43 -7.54 -29.25
N GLU A 12 20.63 -8.82 -29.56
CA GLU A 12 20.02 -9.51 -30.70
C GLU A 12 18.50 -9.72 -30.54
N LYS A 13 18.04 -10.08 -29.33
CA LYS A 13 16.59 -10.21 -29.05
C LYS A 13 15.81 -8.89 -29.16
N GLN A 14 16.44 -7.74 -28.92
CA GLN A 14 15.78 -6.45 -29.17
C GLN A 14 15.78 -6.07 -30.66
N LYS A 15 16.81 -6.44 -31.43
CA LYS A 15 16.79 -6.32 -32.90
C LYS A 15 15.63 -7.14 -33.49
N GLU A 16 15.38 -8.34 -32.95
CA GLU A 16 14.22 -9.17 -33.32
C GLU A 16 12.86 -8.60 -32.85
N ALA A 17 12.80 -7.97 -31.67
CA ALA A 17 11.58 -7.32 -31.20
C ALA A 17 11.24 -6.06 -32.02
N ALA A 18 12.27 -5.34 -32.48
CA ALA A 18 12.14 -4.18 -33.38
C ALA A 18 11.67 -4.61 -34.79
N SER A 19 12.13 -5.76 -35.30
CA SER A 19 11.68 -6.29 -36.61
C SER A 19 10.25 -6.82 -36.59
N LYS A 20 9.73 -7.26 -35.44
CA LYS A 20 8.36 -7.78 -35.26
C LYS A 20 7.28 -6.72 -35.00
N GLY A 21 7.58 -5.42 -35.16
CA GLY A 21 6.56 -4.36 -35.17
C GLY A 21 5.87 -4.04 -33.84
N GLN A 22 6.32 -4.59 -32.70
CA GLN A 22 5.80 -4.25 -31.38
C GLN A 22 6.35 -2.89 -30.89
N ARG A 23 5.83 -1.80 -31.45
CA ARG A 23 6.12 -0.44 -30.96
C ARG A 23 5.42 -0.19 -29.63
N ASN A 24 6.12 -0.43 -28.51
CA ASN A 24 5.80 0.27 -27.26
C ASN A 24 6.35 1.70 -27.36
N LYS A 25 5.46 2.68 -27.53
CA LYS A 25 5.70 4.08 -27.90
C LYS A 25 6.56 4.93 -26.92
N LYS A 26 7.28 4.36 -25.96
CA LYS A 26 8.04 5.13 -24.95
C LYS A 26 9.56 4.97 -24.92
N HIS A 27 10.17 3.93 -25.50
CA HIS A 27 11.65 3.78 -25.51
C HIS A 27 12.16 3.22 -26.84
N GLY A 28 12.48 4.11 -27.79
CA GLY A 28 13.11 3.77 -29.07
C GLY A 28 14.64 3.93 -29.05
N GLY A 29 15.32 3.35 -28.06
CA GLY A 29 16.79 3.42 -27.94
C GLY A 29 17.41 2.07 -27.57
N LEU A 30 18.70 1.89 -27.89
CA LEU A 30 19.51 0.72 -27.50
C LEU A 30 19.33 0.38 -26.00
N PRO A 31 19.29 -0.90 -25.62
CA PRO A 31 19.07 -1.31 -24.24
C PRO A 31 20.23 -0.86 -23.36
N THR A 32 19.92 -0.53 -22.11
CA THR A 32 20.96 -0.19 -21.13
C THR A 32 21.64 -1.44 -20.59
N LEU A 33 22.89 -1.29 -20.12
CA LEU A 33 23.67 -2.34 -19.49
C LEU A 33 22.89 -3.03 -18.36
N LYS A 34 22.23 -2.24 -17.49
CA LYS A 34 21.39 -2.77 -16.41
C LYS A 34 20.21 -3.60 -16.94
N GLN A 35 19.55 -3.17 -18.00
CA GLN A 35 18.39 -3.87 -18.58
C GLN A 35 18.78 -5.23 -19.15
N CYS A 36 19.92 -5.31 -19.84
CA CYS A 36 20.39 -6.57 -20.41
C CYS A 36 20.84 -7.57 -19.34
N LEU A 37 21.59 -7.10 -18.32
CA LEU A 37 22.06 -7.97 -17.25
C LEU A 37 20.93 -8.45 -16.32
N SER A 38 19.89 -7.63 -16.12
CA SER A 38 18.69 -7.97 -15.33
C SER A 38 17.63 -8.76 -16.12
N ASN A 39 17.90 -9.13 -17.38
CA ASN A 39 16.99 -9.92 -18.17
C ASN A 39 16.91 -11.36 -17.62
N ARG A 40 15.73 -11.99 -17.65
CA ARG A 40 15.51 -13.36 -17.12
C ARG A 40 16.42 -14.43 -17.72
N LEU A 41 16.91 -14.20 -18.93
CA LEU A 41 17.78 -15.11 -19.67
C LEU A 41 19.27 -14.89 -19.35
N SER A 42 19.61 -13.81 -18.64
CA SER A 42 20.96 -13.57 -18.18
C SER A 42 21.29 -14.54 -17.05
N PRO A 43 22.43 -15.25 -17.10
CA PRO A 43 22.85 -16.14 -16.02
C PRO A 43 23.12 -15.39 -14.71
N VAL A 44 23.29 -14.07 -14.80
CA VAL A 44 23.58 -13.18 -13.67
C VAL A 44 22.30 -12.67 -12.99
N ASN A 45 21.12 -12.90 -13.58
CA ASN A 45 19.84 -12.44 -13.04
C ASN A 45 19.50 -13.06 -11.66
N VAL A 46 20.15 -14.16 -11.28
CA VAL A 46 20.03 -14.77 -9.95
C VAL A 46 20.41 -13.81 -8.82
N LEU A 47 21.29 -12.85 -9.08
CA LEU A 47 21.70 -11.82 -8.11
C LEU A 47 20.61 -10.77 -7.83
N GLY A 48 19.62 -10.64 -8.72
CA GLY A 48 18.62 -9.57 -8.66
C GLY A 48 19.15 -8.20 -9.10
N PRO A 49 18.23 -7.24 -9.37
CA PRO A 49 18.57 -5.98 -10.04
C PRO A 49 19.47 -5.05 -9.23
N ASP A 50 19.35 -5.07 -7.90
CA ASP A 50 20.10 -4.17 -7.00
C ASP A 50 21.58 -4.57 -6.89
N LEU A 51 21.86 -5.87 -6.77
CA LEU A 51 23.24 -6.38 -6.73
C LEU A 51 23.91 -6.28 -8.11
N ILE A 52 23.14 -6.43 -9.19
CA ILE A 52 23.64 -6.17 -10.55
C ILE A 52 24.07 -4.71 -10.68
N GLU A 53 23.23 -3.76 -10.28
CA GLU A 53 23.56 -2.34 -10.32
C GLU A 53 24.77 -1.98 -9.43
N HIS A 54 24.83 -2.55 -8.23
CA HIS A 54 25.95 -2.41 -7.32
C HIS A 54 27.27 -2.86 -7.95
N SER A 55 27.26 -4.02 -8.59
CA SER A 55 28.43 -4.61 -9.24
C SER A 55 28.86 -3.81 -10.48
N ILE A 56 27.91 -3.26 -11.25
CA ILE A 56 28.18 -2.36 -12.39
C ILE A 56 28.91 -1.10 -11.90
N LEU A 57 28.45 -0.49 -10.81
CA LEU A 57 29.05 0.71 -10.26
C LEU A 57 30.44 0.45 -9.65
N ILE A 58 30.65 -0.69 -8.99
CA ILE A 58 31.98 -1.12 -8.51
C ILE A 58 32.97 -1.27 -9.67
N ALA A 59 32.51 -1.76 -10.82
CA ALA A 59 33.31 -1.83 -12.04
C ALA A 59 33.61 -0.45 -12.66
N GLY A 60 33.13 0.65 -12.07
CA GLY A 60 33.31 2.02 -12.57
C GLY A 60 32.39 2.38 -13.74
N LEU A 61 31.33 1.60 -13.97
CA LEU A 61 30.43 1.76 -15.11
C LEU A 61 29.11 2.42 -14.69
N GLN A 62 28.48 3.14 -15.63
CA GLN A 62 27.17 3.72 -15.39
C GLN A 62 26.05 2.72 -15.79
N PRO A 63 25.05 2.43 -14.93
CA PRO A 63 23.96 1.50 -15.25
C PRO A 63 23.11 1.89 -16.47
N SER A 64 23.12 3.18 -16.82
CA SER A 64 22.40 3.78 -17.95
C SER A 64 23.15 3.72 -19.29
N VAL A 65 24.39 3.20 -19.32
CA VAL A 65 25.17 3.04 -20.56
C VAL A 65 24.37 2.18 -21.54
N ARG A 66 24.21 2.68 -22.77
CA ARG A 66 23.57 1.95 -23.86
C ARG A 66 24.57 1.00 -24.51
N LEU A 67 24.16 -0.24 -24.72
CA LEU A 67 25.02 -1.26 -25.31
C LEU A 67 25.16 -1.03 -26.81
N SER A 68 26.38 -0.74 -27.26
CA SER A 68 26.79 -0.76 -28.67
C SER A 68 27.58 -2.03 -28.99
N GLU A 69 27.76 -2.33 -30.28
CA GLU A 69 28.62 -3.45 -30.72
C GLU A 69 30.08 -3.22 -30.30
N GLU A 70 30.54 -1.96 -30.26
CA GLU A 70 31.84 -1.54 -29.74
C GLU A 70 32.00 -1.82 -28.24
N PHE A 71 30.95 -1.57 -27.45
CA PHE A 71 30.96 -1.88 -26.01
C PHE A 71 31.11 -3.39 -25.74
N CYS A 72 30.57 -4.24 -26.63
CA CYS A 72 30.68 -5.68 -26.51
C CYS A 72 32.06 -6.22 -26.94
N ALA A 73 32.83 -5.42 -27.69
CA ALA A 73 34.17 -5.74 -28.16
C ALA A 73 35.28 -5.36 -27.15
N ASP A 74 35.00 -4.44 -26.23
CA ASP A 74 35.96 -3.98 -25.20
C ASP A 74 36.19 -5.04 -24.11
N THR A 75 37.16 -5.92 -24.37
CA THR A 75 37.52 -7.07 -23.54
C THR A 75 37.98 -6.71 -22.12
N PRO A 76 38.88 -5.74 -21.90
CA PRO A 76 39.36 -5.41 -20.54
C PRO A 76 38.28 -4.79 -19.65
N MET A 77 37.34 -4.02 -20.21
CA MET A 77 36.21 -3.46 -19.46
C MET A 77 35.20 -4.55 -19.04
N LEU A 78 34.94 -5.50 -19.93
CA LEU A 78 34.06 -6.64 -19.67
C LEU A 78 34.67 -7.64 -18.68
N GLU A 79 35.99 -7.79 -18.64
CA GLU A 79 36.69 -8.58 -17.63
C GLU A 79 36.54 -7.97 -16.24
N LYS A 80 36.74 -6.65 -16.09
CA LYS A 80 36.50 -5.93 -14.82
C LYS A 80 35.05 -6.07 -14.34
N LEU A 81 34.09 -5.96 -15.25
CA LEU A 81 32.67 -6.16 -14.93
C LEU A 81 32.36 -7.61 -14.54
N ALA A 82 32.97 -8.59 -15.22
CA ALA A 82 32.79 -10.01 -14.89
C ALA A 82 33.41 -10.37 -13.54
N GLU A 83 34.53 -9.75 -13.19
CA GLU A 83 35.17 -9.88 -11.88
C GLU A 83 34.30 -9.28 -10.78
N SER A 84 33.80 -8.03 -10.96
CA SER A 84 32.93 -7.39 -9.97
C SER A 84 31.65 -8.20 -9.73
N LEU A 85 30.99 -8.69 -10.78
CA LEU A 85 29.77 -9.49 -10.68
C LEU A 85 29.98 -10.83 -9.94
N ARG A 86 31.20 -11.31 -9.80
CA ARG A 86 31.53 -12.49 -8.99
C ARG A 86 31.90 -12.12 -7.56
N SER A 87 32.76 -11.11 -7.37
CA SER A 87 33.34 -10.80 -6.07
C SER A 87 32.41 -9.98 -5.17
N SER A 88 31.73 -8.95 -5.70
CA SER A 88 30.94 -8.04 -4.87
C SER A 88 29.70 -8.68 -4.22
N PRO A 89 28.91 -9.55 -4.90
CA PRO A 89 27.79 -10.20 -4.24
C PRO A 89 28.23 -11.17 -3.14
N SER A 90 29.35 -11.88 -3.35
CA SER A 90 29.91 -12.79 -2.33
C SER A 90 30.42 -12.03 -1.11
N GLU A 91 31.03 -10.87 -1.28
CA GLU A 91 31.46 -10.01 -0.17
C GLU A 91 30.26 -9.47 0.64
N VAL A 92 29.21 -9.04 -0.05
CA VAL A 92 27.94 -8.64 0.56
C VAL A 92 27.33 -9.79 1.38
N MET A 93 27.22 -10.99 0.79
CA MET A 93 26.65 -12.14 1.47
C MET A 93 27.49 -12.59 2.66
N LYS A 94 28.82 -12.53 2.56
CA LYS A 94 29.72 -12.84 3.67
C LYS A 94 29.50 -11.87 4.83
N ARG A 95 29.41 -10.57 4.56
CA ARG A 95 29.10 -9.56 5.58
C ARG A 95 27.74 -9.80 6.26
N LEU A 96 26.73 -10.25 5.51
CA LEU A 96 25.41 -10.57 6.08
C LEU A 96 25.44 -11.77 7.03
N VAL A 97 26.35 -12.74 6.82
CA VAL A 97 26.46 -13.96 7.63
C VAL A 97 27.37 -13.75 8.86
N ASP A 98 28.42 -12.93 8.72
CA ASP A 98 29.42 -12.71 9.79
C ASP A 98 28.96 -11.72 10.88
N LEU A 99 27.86 -10.98 10.68
CA LEU A 99 27.39 -9.97 11.63
C LEU A 99 26.50 -10.58 12.72
N SER A 100 27.00 -10.59 13.97
CA SER A 100 26.21 -10.99 15.14
C SER A 100 25.01 -10.08 15.41
N VAL A 101 25.02 -8.83 14.88
CA VAL A 101 23.83 -8.00 14.64
C VAL A 101 24.16 -7.01 13.50
N PRO A 102 23.56 -7.11 12.30
CA PRO A 102 23.85 -6.17 11.22
C PRO A 102 23.25 -4.79 11.51
N ALA A 103 24.01 -3.73 11.24
CA ALA A 103 23.52 -2.34 11.27
C ALA A 103 22.38 -2.14 10.25
N GLY A 104 21.54 -1.14 10.48
CA GLY A 104 20.41 -0.82 9.60
C GLY A 104 20.57 0.53 8.94
N PHE A 105 20.14 0.65 7.68
CA PHE A 105 20.14 1.93 6.99
C PHE A 105 18.80 2.23 6.34
N LEU A 106 18.37 3.48 6.43
CA LEU A 106 17.22 4.01 5.68
C LEU A 106 17.70 4.98 4.63
N VAL A 107 17.42 4.68 3.37
CA VAL A 107 17.73 5.57 2.25
C VAL A 107 16.56 6.53 2.07
N LEU A 108 16.85 7.84 2.05
CA LEU A 108 15.86 8.88 1.81
C LEU A 108 15.61 9.07 0.32
N GLU A 109 14.38 9.39 -0.04
CA GLU A 109 14.00 9.73 -1.42
C GLU A 109 14.49 11.13 -1.80
N ASP A 110 15.14 11.24 -2.96
CA ASP A 110 15.55 12.52 -3.54
C ASP A 110 14.34 13.25 -4.15
N LEU A 111 13.70 14.12 -3.38
CA LEU A 111 12.55 14.93 -3.83
C LEU A 111 12.85 15.84 -5.05
N ASN A 112 14.13 16.14 -5.30
CA ASN A 112 14.58 16.94 -6.43
C ASN A 112 14.57 16.17 -7.76
N LYS A 113 14.63 14.83 -7.76
CA LYS A 113 14.60 14.01 -8.98
C LYS A 113 13.19 13.75 -9.51
N SER A 114 12.18 13.80 -8.64
CA SER A 114 10.79 13.43 -8.98
C SER A 114 9.85 14.62 -9.18
N SER A 115 10.22 15.83 -8.76
CA SER A 115 9.44 17.03 -9.06
C SER A 115 10.34 18.22 -9.42
N GLY A 116 10.17 18.71 -10.65
CA GLY A 116 10.78 19.96 -11.07
C GLY A 116 10.34 21.11 -10.15
N GLY A 117 11.32 21.66 -9.42
CA GLY A 117 11.26 22.98 -8.80
C GLY A 117 10.35 23.13 -7.60
N ALA A 118 10.99 23.40 -6.46
CA ALA A 118 10.51 24.23 -5.33
C ALA A 118 9.24 23.78 -4.57
N GLU A 119 9.46 23.18 -3.40
CA GLU A 119 9.05 23.73 -2.09
C GLU A 119 9.77 22.88 -1.03
N THR A 120 10.56 23.52 -0.18
CA THR A 120 11.25 22.90 0.96
C THR A 120 10.21 22.50 2.01
N THR A 121 9.58 21.35 1.83
CA THR A 121 8.99 20.64 2.95
C THR A 121 10.12 19.86 3.63
N ASP A 122 10.34 20.08 4.92
CA ASP A 122 11.21 19.24 5.79
C ASP A 122 10.73 17.77 5.89
N SER A 123 9.76 17.38 5.06
CA SER A 123 9.21 16.03 4.96
C SER A 123 10.25 15.08 4.37
N VAL A 124 10.85 14.29 5.24
CA VAL A 124 11.73 13.18 4.91
C VAL A 124 10.89 11.98 4.50
N PHE A 125 11.06 11.52 3.26
CA PHE A 125 10.47 10.28 2.76
C PHE A 125 11.52 9.18 2.69
N TYR A 126 11.17 7.98 3.13
CA TYR A 126 12.02 6.80 3.04
C TYR A 126 11.70 6.06 1.75
N GLU A 127 12.73 5.74 0.99
CA GLU A 127 12.60 4.96 -0.24
C GLU A 127 12.70 3.46 0.07
N ARG A 128 13.70 3.09 0.87
CA ARG A 128 14.04 1.70 1.19
C ARG A 128 14.82 1.61 2.49
N PHE A 129 14.88 0.38 3.01
CA PHE A 129 15.70 0.01 4.13
C PHE A 129 16.65 -1.11 3.71
N ASP A 130 17.92 -1.01 4.09
CA ASP A 130 18.94 -1.99 3.72
C ASP A 130 19.85 -2.32 4.91
N PRO A 131 20.29 -3.57 5.06
CA PRO A 131 21.25 -3.97 6.09
C PRO A 131 22.67 -3.44 5.81
N PHE A 132 22.91 -2.92 4.61
CA PHE A 132 24.15 -2.24 4.22
C PHE A 132 23.86 -1.25 3.09
N ILE A 133 24.66 -0.19 3.01
CA ILE A 133 24.56 0.79 1.91
C ILE A 133 25.23 0.22 0.66
N LEU A 134 24.41 -0.04 -0.37
CA LEU A 134 24.88 -0.37 -1.72
C LEU A 134 25.51 0.86 -2.39
N GLU A 135 26.43 0.62 -3.33
CA GLU A 135 27.19 1.67 -4.04
C GLU A 135 26.27 2.73 -4.67
N GLN A 136 25.15 2.31 -5.28
CA GLN A 136 24.17 3.21 -5.89
C GLN A 136 23.52 4.20 -4.92
N PHE A 137 23.56 3.93 -3.62
CA PHE A 137 22.93 4.75 -2.58
C PHE A 137 23.95 5.49 -1.71
N LYS A 138 25.27 5.33 -1.94
CA LYS A 138 26.30 6.05 -1.18
C LYS A 138 26.19 7.57 -1.33
N SER A 139 25.78 8.05 -2.50
CA SER A 139 25.55 9.47 -2.76
C SER A 139 24.22 9.98 -2.20
N SER A 140 23.28 9.09 -1.89
CA SER A 140 21.97 9.45 -1.37
C SER A 140 22.04 9.75 0.11
N LYS A 141 21.17 10.65 0.58
CA LYS A 141 20.99 10.86 2.02
C LYS A 141 20.47 9.57 2.65
N HIS A 142 21.06 9.17 3.77
CA HIS A 142 20.67 7.98 4.50
C HIS A 142 20.75 8.20 6.02
N LEU A 143 19.94 7.45 6.77
CA LEU A 143 20.00 7.37 8.23
C LEU A 143 20.59 6.02 8.63
N SER A 144 21.48 6.01 9.63
CA SER A 144 22.08 4.79 10.17
C SER A 144 21.46 4.44 11.52
N PHE A 145 21.22 3.15 11.74
CA PHE A 145 20.66 2.58 12.96
C PHE A 145 21.60 1.51 13.50
N ALA A 146 21.57 1.32 14.83
CA ALA A 146 22.40 0.34 15.51
C ALA A 146 22.12 -1.10 15.00
N ASN A 147 20.84 -1.42 14.78
CA ASN A 147 20.40 -2.71 14.27
C ASN A 147 19.53 -2.55 13.03
N PHE A 148 19.56 -3.54 12.13
CA PHE A 148 18.68 -3.60 10.96
C PHE A 148 17.19 -3.57 11.34
N ASN A 149 16.82 -4.25 12.43
CA ASN A 149 15.45 -4.26 12.92
C ASN A 149 14.96 -2.86 13.30
N ASP A 150 15.82 -2.00 13.88
CA ASP A 150 15.44 -0.64 14.26
C ASP A 150 15.16 0.23 13.03
N ALA A 151 15.92 0.03 11.95
CA ALA A 151 15.65 0.67 10.67
C ALA A 151 14.32 0.18 10.07
N VAL A 152 14.06 -1.12 10.09
CA VAL A 152 12.80 -1.72 9.61
C VAL A 152 11.61 -1.18 10.38
N ASP A 153 11.70 -1.13 11.72
CA ASP A 153 10.65 -0.62 12.58
C ASP A 153 10.36 0.86 12.29
N GLU A 154 11.39 1.69 12.13
CA GLU A 154 11.23 3.10 11.77
C GLU A 154 10.64 3.28 10.36
N PHE A 155 11.01 2.43 9.39
CA PHE A 155 10.46 2.47 8.05
C PHE A 155 8.96 2.16 8.05
N PHE A 156 8.56 1.05 8.66
CA PHE A 156 7.17 0.62 8.68
C PHE A 156 6.30 1.43 9.65
N SER A 157 6.88 2.08 10.68
CA SER A 157 6.15 3.03 11.53
C SER A 157 5.69 4.26 10.77
N LYS A 158 6.44 4.68 9.73
CA LYS A 158 6.16 5.88 8.94
C LYS A 158 5.64 5.62 7.53
N ILE A 159 5.65 4.39 7.02
CA ILE A 159 5.29 4.09 5.62
C ILE A 159 3.88 4.58 5.24
N ASP A 160 2.88 4.37 6.11
CA ASP A 160 1.50 4.79 5.84
C ASP A 160 1.34 6.30 5.93
N ILE A 161 2.04 6.94 6.87
CA ILE A 161 2.10 8.40 7.00
C ILE A 161 2.71 9.00 5.73
N GLN A 162 3.82 8.45 5.25
CA GLN A 162 4.48 8.88 4.02
C GLN A 162 3.61 8.69 2.78
N ARG A 163 2.87 7.57 2.69
CA ARG A 163 1.93 7.35 1.57
C ARG A 163 0.83 8.40 1.55
N GLN A 164 0.27 8.75 2.70
CA GLN A 164 -0.74 9.81 2.81
C GLN A 164 -0.15 11.18 2.49
N GLU A 165 1.03 11.51 3.03
CA GLU A 165 1.72 12.76 2.73
C GLU A 165 2.04 12.92 1.24
N LYS A 166 2.48 11.85 0.56
CA LYS A 166 2.68 11.86 -0.90
C LYS A 166 1.38 12.10 -1.65
N ALA A 167 0.28 11.49 -1.22
CA ALA A 167 -1.04 11.70 -1.82
C ALA A 167 -1.53 13.15 -1.61
N ASP A 168 -1.32 13.72 -0.42
CA ASP A 168 -1.68 15.11 -0.10
C ASP A 168 -0.84 16.10 -0.93
N ILE A 169 0.48 15.87 -1.06
CA ILE A 169 1.36 16.68 -1.92
C ILE A 169 0.92 16.61 -3.38
N ALA A 170 0.58 15.41 -3.88
CA ALA A 170 0.07 15.25 -5.24
C ALA A 170 -1.27 15.98 -5.44
N HIS A 171 -2.16 15.93 -4.44
CA HIS A 171 -3.43 16.64 -4.45
C HIS A 171 -3.23 18.16 -4.45
N LYS A 172 -2.36 18.69 -3.58
CA LYS A 172 -1.99 20.11 -3.53
C LYS A 172 -1.44 20.57 -4.89
N LYS A 173 -0.50 19.81 -5.49
CA LYS A 173 0.07 20.10 -6.81
C LYS A 173 -0.99 20.09 -7.94
N SER A 174 -1.96 19.18 -7.88
CA SER A 174 -3.06 19.13 -8.85
C SER A 174 -4.01 20.33 -8.70
N ALA A 175 -4.36 20.69 -7.46
CA ALA A 175 -5.22 21.82 -7.16
C ALA A 175 -4.58 23.15 -7.58
N THR A 176 -3.30 23.38 -7.26
CA THR A 176 -2.57 24.59 -7.68
C THR A 176 -2.47 24.70 -9.19
N LYS A 177 -2.23 23.60 -9.89
CA LYS A 177 -2.23 23.59 -11.36
C LYS A 177 -3.59 23.99 -11.95
N LYS A 178 -4.70 23.54 -11.35
CA LYS A 178 -6.06 23.93 -11.78
C LYS A 178 -6.34 25.41 -11.55
N ILE A 179 -5.92 25.95 -10.40
CA ILE A 179 -6.08 27.38 -10.07
C ILE A 179 -5.28 28.24 -11.06
N ASN A 180 -4.02 27.88 -11.32
CA ASN A 180 -3.18 28.62 -12.25
C ASN A 180 -3.74 28.59 -13.68
N ALA A 181 -4.22 27.43 -14.15
CA ALA A 181 -4.85 27.33 -15.46
C ALA A 181 -6.14 28.17 -15.56
N LEU A 182 -6.95 28.21 -14.49
CA LEU A 182 -8.14 29.06 -14.44
C LEU A 182 -7.77 30.54 -14.46
N LYS A 183 -6.73 30.93 -13.71
CA LYS A 183 -6.20 32.30 -13.68
C LYS A 183 -5.72 32.74 -15.07
N GLU A 184 -4.89 31.93 -15.72
CA GLU A 184 -4.38 32.21 -17.08
C GLU A 184 -5.52 32.39 -18.07
N ASN A 185 -6.54 31.52 -18.04
CA ASN A 185 -7.69 31.62 -18.94
C ASN A 185 -8.49 32.91 -18.71
N GLN A 186 -8.74 33.26 -17.44
CA GLN A 186 -9.46 34.48 -17.08
C GLN A 186 -8.66 35.75 -17.44
N GLU A 187 -7.35 35.75 -17.22
CA GLU A 187 -6.47 36.87 -17.59
C GLU A 187 -6.44 37.09 -19.09
N GLN A 188 -6.33 36.03 -19.90
CA GLN A 188 -6.40 36.15 -21.36
C GLN A 188 -7.74 36.73 -21.81
N ARG A 189 -8.85 36.25 -21.27
CA ARG A 189 -10.18 36.77 -21.58
C ARG A 189 -10.34 38.26 -21.23
N ILE A 190 -9.79 38.70 -20.09
CA ILE A 190 -9.83 40.10 -19.68
C ILE A 190 -8.97 40.96 -20.63
N LYS A 191 -7.77 40.48 -20.98
CA LYS A 191 -6.88 41.16 -21.94
C LYS A 191 -7.55 41.32 -23.29
N ASP A 192 -8.20 40.28 -23.81
CA ASP A 192 -8.91 40.32 -25.08
C ASP A 192 -10.06 41.34 -25.06
N LEU A 193 -10.84 41.38 -23.99
CA LEU A 193 -11.93 42.35 -23.82
C LEU A 193 -11.41 43.80 -23.74
N GLN A 194 -10.31 44.02 -23.02
CA GLN A 194 -9.68 45.34 -22.92
C GLN A 194 -9.11 45.79 -24.27
N LEU A 195 -8.42 44.89 -24.97
CA LEU A 195 -7.92 45.12 -26.32
C LEU A 195 -9.07 45.47 -27.28
N GLU A 196 -10.23 44.82 -27.15
CA GLU A 196 -11.40 45.11 -27.98
C GLU A 196 -11.95 46.52 -27.77
N VAL A 197 -12.03 47.02 -26.53
CA VAL A 197 -12.53 48.41 -26.30
C VAL A 197 -11.52 49.44 -26.78
N VAL A 198 -10.21 49.21 -26.57
CA VAL A 198 -9.13 50.07 -27.10
C VAL A 198 -9.17 50.08 -28.63
N ARG A 199 -9.37 48.92 -29.26
CA ARG A 199 -9.49 48.83 -30.72
C ARG A 199 -10.70 49.60 -31.24
N LYS A 200 -11.85 49.52 -30.56
CA LYS A 200 -13.06 50.27 -30.94
C LYS A 200 -12.87 51.78 -30.82
N GLU A 201 -12.17 52.23 -29.78
CA GLU A 201 -11.81 53.64 -29.60
C GLU A 201 -10.90 54.14 -30.74
N HIS A 202 -9.81 53.43 -31.00
CA HIS A 202 -8.90 53.81 -32.08
C HIS A 202 -9.58 53.78 -33.45
N CYS A 203 -10.48 52.82 -33.73
CA CYS A 203 -11.26 52.83 -34.97
C CYS A 203 -12.19 54.05 -35.07
N ALA A 204 -12.83 54.46 -33.96
CA ALA A 204 -13.70 55.62 -33.95
C ALA A 204 -12.92 56.92 -34.19
N GLU A 205 -11.77 57.09 -33.53
CA GLU A 205 -10.85 58.21 -33.73
C GLU A 205 -10.33 58.29 -35.16
N ALA A 206 -9.96 57.14 -35.74
CA ALA A 206 -9.48 57.08 -37.11
C ALA A 206 -10.56 57.45 -38.13
N ILE A 207 -11.83 57.07 -37.89
CA ILE A 207 -12.96 57.51 -38.73
C ILE A 207 -13.20 59.01 -38.56
N LEU A 208 -13.13 59.54 -37.33
CA LEU A 208 -13.27 60.99 -37.07
C LEU A 208 -12.22 61.82 -37.81
N ALA A 209 -10.95 61.38 -37.80
CA ALA A 209 -9.87 62.05 -38.51
C ALA A 209 -10.07 62.03 -40.05
N ASN A 210 -10.85 61.09 -40.58
CA ASN A 210 -11.08 60.89 -42.01
C ASN A 210 -12.56 61.04 -42.42
N LEU A 211 -13.34 61.80 -41.65
CA LEU A 211 -14.80 61.77 -41.71
C LEU A 211 -15.36 62.10 -43.11
N GLU A 212 -14.83 63.13 -43.76
CA GLU A 212 -15.25 63.52 -45.11
C GLU A 212 -14.96 62.43 -46.16
N ASN A 213 -13.79 61.80 -46.09
CA ASN A 213 -13.37 60.78 -47.05
C ASN A 213 -14.20 59.49 -46.87
N VAL A 214 -14.52 59.14 -45.62
CA VAL A 214 -15.41 58.00 -45.32
C VAL A 214 -16.83 58.28 -45.81
N ASP A 215 -17.37 59.48 -45.60
CA ASP A 215 -18.70 59.85 -46.11
C ASP A 215 -18.75 59.84 -47.65
N ARG A 216 -17.71 60.34 -48.33
CA ARG A 216 -17.60 60.24 -49.79
C ARG A 216 -17.55 58.78 -50.26
N ALA A 217 -16.81 57.92 -49.55
CA ALA A 217 -16.76 56.49 -49.87
C ALA A 217 -18.15 55.84 -49.74
N ILE A 218 -18.91 56.16 -48.68
CA ILE A 218 -20.28 55.66 -48.48
C ILE A 218 -21.19 56.11 -49.63
N GLN A 219 -21.12 57.39 -50.02
CA GLN A 219 -21.92 57.93 -51.13
C GLN A 219 -21.60 57.26 -52.46
N ILE A 220 -20.32 57.08 -52.79
CA ILE A 220 -19.87 56.42 -54.03
C ILE A 220 -20.41 54.99 -54.08
N VAL A 221 -20.22 54.21 -53.01
CA VAL A 221 -20.69 52.82 -52.93
C VAL A 221 -22.22 52.77 -53.03
N ASN A 222 -22.96 53.60 -52.29
CA ASN A 222 -24.42 53.65 -52.35
C ASN A 222 -24.96 54.08 -53.72
N SER A 223 -24.28 54.99 -54.42
CA SER A 223 -24.65 55.40 -55.77
C SER A 223 -24.47 54.28 -56.79
N ALA A 224 -23.40 53.50 -56.67
CA ALA A 224 -23.16 52.34 -57.53
C ALA A 224 -24.21 51.24 -57.30
N ILE A 225 -24.56 50.98 -56.03
CA ILE A 225 -25.65 50.05 -55.68
C ILE A 225 -26.99 50.53 -56.24
N ALA A 226 -27.32 51.81 -56.09
CA ALA A 226 -28.57 52.39 -56.59
C ALA A 226 -28.68 52.34 -58.14
N SER A 227 -27.54 52.36 -58.84
CA SER A 227 -27.49 52.20 -60.29
C SER A 227 -27.74 50.77 -60.79
N GLY A 228 -27.90 49.80 -59.88
CA GLY A 228 -28.10 48.40 -60.22
C GLY A 228 -26.82 47.66 -60.62
N MET A 229 -25.64 48.24 -60.31
CA MET A 229 -24.35 47.62 -60.57
C MET A 229 -24.20 46.35 -59.73
N SER A 230 -23.71 45.27 -60.34
CA SER A 230 -23.48 44.04 -59.59
C SER A 230 -22.30 44.20 -58.63
N TRP A 231 -22.30 43.41 -57.56
CA TRP A 231 -21.29 43.51 -56.51
C TRP A 231 -19.89 43.08 -56.96
N ASP A 232 -19.81 42.19 -57.94
CA ASP A 232 -18.52 41.77 -58.51
C ASP A 232 -17.98 42.85 -59.45
N ASP A 233 -18.86 43.52 -60.23
CA ASP A 233 -18.49 44.70 -61.00
C ASP A 233 -18.01 45.85 -60.10
N LEU A 234 -18.64 46.04 -58.94
CA LEU A 234 -18.23 47.05 -57.96
C LEU A 234 -16.84 46.75 -57.36
N LYS A 235 -16.51 45.47 -57.10
CA LYS A 235 -15.16 45.09 -56.64
C LYS A 235 -14.12 45.31 -57.73
N GLU A 236 -14.43 44.98 -58.98
CA GLU A 236 -13.55 45.23 -60.12
C GLU A 236 -13.33 46.73 -60.34
N LEU A 237 -14.39 47.54 -60.22
CA LEU A 237 -14.31 48.99 -60.30
C LEU A 237 -13.41 49.57 -59.20
N ILE A 238 -13.58 49.13 -57.95
CA ILE A 238 -12.73 49.57 -56.83
C ILE A 238 -11.28 49.12 -57.07
N ALA A 239 -11.04 47.93 -57.63
CA ALA A 239 -9.69 47.46 -57.95
C ALA A 239 -9.02 48.29 -59.06
N ALA A 240 -9.78 48.65 -60.10
CA ALA A 240 -9.32 49.53 -61.17
C ALA A 240 -9.00 50.94 -60.62
N GLU A 241 -9.88 51.51 -59.81
CA GLU A 241 -9.67 52.83 -59.18
C GLU A 241 -8.51 52.84 -58.19
N LYS A 242 -8.27 51.73 -57.48
CA LYS A 242 -7.05 51.55 -56.67
C LYS A 242 -5.79 51.57 -57.52
N SER A 243 -5.80 50.92 -58.69
CA SER A 243 -4.65 50.90 -59.60
C SER A 243 -4.36 52.29 -60.21
N ASN A 244 -5.40 53.12 -60.32
CA ASN A 244 -5.30 54.51 -60.76
C ASN A 244 -4.84 55.47 -59.64
N GLY A 245 -4.64 54.99 -58.41
CA GLY A 245 -4.15 55.80 -57.29
C GLY A 245 -5.23 56.66 -56.60
N ASN A 246 -6.51 56.34 -56.76
CA ASN A 246 -7.60 57.07 -56.12
C ASN A 246 -7.56 56.89 -54.59
N GLU A 247 -7.41 58.00 -53.85
CA GLU A 247 -7.26 57.99 -52.38
C GLU A 247 -8.46 57.36 -51.66
N ILE A 248 -9.67 57.57 -52.17
CA ILE A 248 -10.90 57.01 -51.58
C ILE A 248 -10.98 55.51 -51.86
N ALA A 249 -10.67 55.08 -53.09
CA ALA A 249 -10.67 53.67 -53.45
C ALA A 249 -9.59 52.89 -52.67
N MET A 250 -8.42 53.50 -52.45
CA MET A 250 -7.33 52.96 -51.63
C MET A 250 -7.71 52.77 -50.16
N MET A 251 -8.64 53.59 -49.65
CA MET A 251 -9.18 53.49 -48.31
C MET A 251 -10.13 52.29 -48.13
N ILE A 252 -10.82 51.85 -49.19
CA ILE A 252 -11.78 50.73 -49.11
C ILE A 252 -11.01 49.40 -49.10
N ASP A 253 -11.05 48.65 -48.00
CA ASP A 253 -10.35 47.35 -47.87
C ASP A 253 -11.18 46.20 -48.47
N SER A 254 -12.43 46.07 -48.04
CA SER A 254 -13.34 45.01 -48.46
C SER A 254 -14.81 45.40 -48.29
N LEU A 255 -15.68 44.90 -49.17
CA LEU A 255 -17.14 45.05 -49.06
C LEU A 255 -17.74 43.79 -48.42
N GLN A 256 -18.53 43.94 -47.37
CA GLN A 256 -19.24 42.86 -46.66
C GLN A 256 -20.72 42.91 -47.04
N LEU A 257 -21.01 42.20 -48.12
CA LEU A 257 -22.22 42.31 -48.92
C LEU A 257 -23.48 41.81 -48.18
N GLU A 258 -23.31 40.84 -47.28
CA GLU A 258 -24.41 40.24 -46.51
C GLU A 258 -24.89 41.15 -45.36
N THR A 259 -24.01 42.01 -44.86
CA THR A 259 -24.28 42.86 -43.69
C THR A 259 -24.52 44.32 -44.05
N GLY A 260 -24.34 44.72 -45.32
CA GLY A 260 -24.43 46.12 -45.74
C GLY A 260 -23.29 47.00 -45.19
N GLU A 261 -22.15 46.40 -44.89
CA GLU A 261 -20.99 47.08 -44.29
C GLU A 261 -19.81 47.13 -45.28
N MET A 262 -19.01 48.19 -45.23
CA MET A 262 -17.69 48.22 -45.85
C MET A 262 -16.60 48.27 -44.78
N THR A 263 -15.48 47.61 -45.03
CA THR A 263 -14.29 47.75 -44.20
C THR A 263 -13.38 48.81 -44.80
N VAL A 264 -13.08 49.82 -44.00
CA VAL A 264 -12.24 50.95 -44.37
C VAL A 264 -10.90 50.82 -43.67
N ARG A 265 -9.83 51.02 -44.44
CA ARG A 265 -8.45 51.03 -43.99
C ARG A 265 -8.04 52.46 -43.64
N LEU A 266 -7.77 52.70 -42.36
CA LEU A 266 -7.47 54.02 -41.83
C LEU A 266 -6.11 53.99 -41.13
N LEU A 267 -5.33 55.06 -41.30
CA LEU A 267 -4.04 55.21 -40.64
C LEU A 267 -4.23 55.89 -39.30
N LYS A 268 -3.61 55.33 -38.25
CA LYS A 268 -3.50 56.02 -36.96
C LYS A 268 -2.31 56.99 -37.02
N GLU A 269 -2.47 58.20 -36.47
CA GLU A 269 -1.42 59.23 -36.45
C GLU A 269 -0.22 58.90 -35.55
N GLN A 270 -0.33 57.93 -34.63
CA GLN A 270 0.77 57.51 -33.76
C GLN A 270 1.68 56.50 -34.48
N GLU A 271 2.96 56.87 -34.60
CA GLU A 271 4.05 55.96 -35.03
C GLU A 271 4.41 54.99 -33.89
N GLU A 272 4.60 53.71 -34.19
CA GLU A 272 5.28 52.79 -33.25
C GLU A 272 6.74 53.26 -33.04
N GLU A 273 7.38 52.88 -31.92
CA GLU A 273 8.81 53.19 -31.65
C GLU A 273 9.76 52.75 -32.79
N ASP A 274 9.32 51.87 -33.68
CA ASP A 274 10.02 51.37 -34.86
C ASP A 274 9.70 52.13 -36.18
N GLY A 275 8.95 53.24 -36.14
CA GLY A 275 8.62 54.06 -37.32
C GLY A 275 7.58 53.45 -38.28
N ARG A 276 6.85 52.40 -37.86
CA ARG A 276 5.78 51.78 -38.66
C ARG A 276 4.44 52.46 -38.37
N ARG A 277 3.70 52.79 -39.44
CA ARG A 277 2.33 53.34 -39.34
C ARG A 277 1.32 52.25 -39.04
N ILE A 278 0.51 52.42 -38.01
CA ILE A 278 -0.52 51.46 -37.61
C ILE A 278 -1.73 51.59 -38.55
N VAL A 279 -2.05 50.50 -39.25
CA VAL A 279 -3.21 50.40 -40.14
C VAL A 279 -4.38 49.77 -39.40
N LEU A 280 -5.44 50.54 -39.20
CA LEU A 280 -6.68 50.09 -38.58
C LEU A 280 -7.70 49.70 -39.66
N LYS A 281 -8.41 48.60 -39.41
CA LYS A 281 -9.55 48.16 -40.24
C LYS A 281 -10.84 48.41 -39.47
N ALA A 282 -11.61 49.39 -39.89
CA ALA A 282 -12.87 49.78 -39.27
C ALA A 282 -14.05 49.38 -40.17
N LYS A 283 -15.09 48.78 -39.59
CA LYS A 283 -16.32 48.46 -40.32
C LYS A 283 -17.26 49.66 -40.30
N VAL A 284 -17.78 50.04 -41.46
CA VAL A 284 -18.63 51.20 -41.66
C VAL A 284 -19.92 50.73 -42.32
N ASP A 285 -21.05 50.99 -41.67
CA ASP A 285 -22.39 50.68 -42.15
C ASP A 285 -22.77 51.68 -43.25
N LEU A 286 -23.09 51.15 -44.44
CA LEU A 286 -23.40 51.95 -45.63
C LEU A 286 -24.77 52.65 -45.52
N SER A 287 -25.66 52.18 -44.63
CA SER A 287 -26.98 52.78 -44.43
C SER A 287 -26.94 54.06 -43.59
N LYS A 288 -25.78 54.40 -43.01
CA LYS A 288 -25.58 55.50 -42.06
C LYS A 288 -24.49 56.44 -42.55
N SER A 289 -24.52 57.69 -42.08
CA SER A 289 -23.40 58.61 -42.29
C SER A 289 -22.15 58.19 -41.50
N ALA A 290 -20.98 58.68 -41.89
CA ALA A 290 -19.72 58.44 -41.19
C ALA A 290 -19.79 58.92 -39.73
N TYR A 291 -20.39 60.08 -39.47
CA TYR A 291 -20.60 60.57 -38.11
C TYR A 291 -21.51 59.63 -37.29
N LYS A 292 -22.60 59.14 -37.89
CA LYS A 292 -23.49 58.20 -37.20
C LYS A 292 -22.77 56.88 -36.88
N ASN A 293 -21.97 56.36 -37.81
CA ASN A 293 -21.08 55.22 -37.58
C ASN A 293 -20.15 55.44 -36.38
N VAL A 294 -19.50 56.60 -36.28
CA VAL A 294 -18.66 56.97 -35.13
C VAL A 294 -19.45 56.94 -33.81
N THR A 295 -20.64 57.55 -33.78
CA THR A 295 -21.47 57.53 -32.56
C THR A 295 -21.87 56.12 -32.14
N ASP A 296 -22.14 55.23 -33.12
CA ASP A 296 -22.45 53.83 -32.87
C ASP A 296 -21.21 53.07 -32.35
N PHE A 297 -20.01 53.39 -32.83
CA PHE A 297 -18.75 52.87 -32.26
C PHE A 297 -18.55 53.29 -30.81
N PHE A 298 -18.79 54.56 -30.45
CA PHE A 298 -18.67 55.01 -29.05
C PHE A 298 -19.76 54.41 -28.15
N ALA A 299 -20.99 54.27 -28.64
CA ALA A 299 -22.06 53.59 -27.91
C ALA A 299 -21.71 52.10 -27.67
N THR A 300 -21.14 51.44 -28.68
CA THR A 300 -20.70 50.04 -28.60
C THR A 300 -19.46 49.90 -27.71
N LYS A 301 -18.53 50.87 -27.73
CA LYS A 301 -17.39 50.94 -26.80
C LYS A 301 -17.89 50.98 -25.36
N LYS A 302 -18.82 51.89 -25.05
CA LYS A 302 -19.39 52.04 -23.70
C LYS A 302 -20.05 50.75 -23.21
N SER A 303 -20.83 50.07 -24.05
CA SER A 303 -21.44 48.79 -23.68
C SER A 303 -20.40 47.65 -23.55
N SER A 304 -19.34 47.65 -24.38
CA SER A 304 -18.24 46.68 -24.30
C SER A 304 -17.38 46.90 -23.05
N GLN A 305 -17.15 48.15 -22.66
CA GLN A 305 -16.44 48.53 -21.44
C GLN A 305 -17.22 48.10 -20.19
N GLN A 306 -18.53 48.35 -20.14
CA GLN A 306 -19.37 47.86 -19.04
C GLN A 306 -19.39 46.33 -18.96
N LYS A 307 -19.36 45.64 -20.10
CA LYS A 307 -19.20 44.17 -20.13
C LYS A 307 -17.84 43.74 -19.60
N ALA A 308 -16.76 44.43 -19.95
CA ALA A 308 -15.42 44.15 -19.45
C ALA A 308 -15.32 44.37 -17.93
N GLU A 309 -15.82 45.48 -17.41
CA GLU A 309 -15.86 45.79 -15.97
C GLU A 309 -16.66 44.74 -15.18
N ARG A 310 -17.86 44.39 -15.65
CA ARG A 310 -18.68 43.31 -15.05
C ARG A 310 -17.96 41.96 -15.11
N THR A 311 -17.24 41.68 -16.19
CA THR A 311 -16.47 40.43 -16.35
C THR A 311 -15.30 40.39 -15.37
N ILE A 312 -14.60 41.51 -15.16
CA ILE A 312 -13.51 41.63 -14.19
C ILE A 312 -14.03 41.41 -12.76
N GLU A 313 -15.13 42.07 -12.38
CA GLU A 313 -15.73 41.90 -11.06
C GLU A 313 -16.22 40.46 -10.82
N HIS A 314 -16.88 39.88 -11.83
CA HIS A 314 -17.33 38.49 -11.76
C HIS A 314 -16.14 37.53 -11.70
N SER A 315 -15.08 37.78 -12.46
CA SER A 315 -13.85 36.95 -12.47
C SER A 315 -13.16 36.94 -11.12
N LYS A 316 -13.05 38.11 -10.45
CA LYS A 316 -12.54 38.21 -9.07
C LYS A 316 -13.34 37.35 -8.10
N LYS A 317 -14.67 37.46 -8.13
CA LYS A 317 -15.54 36.65 -7.25
C LYS A 317 -15.41 35.15 -7.51
N VAL A 318 -15.39 34.74 -8.79
CA VAL A 318 -15.21 33.33 -9.17
C VAL A 318 -13.86 32.81 -8.70
N PHE A 319 -12.80 33.63 -8.81
CA PHE A 319 -11.48 33.27 -8.34
C PHE A 319 -11.44 33.12 -6.82
N ASP A 320 -11.97 34.08 -6.07
CA ASP A 320 -12.03 34.04 -4.60
C ASP A 320 -12.84 32.83 -4.10
N ASP A 321 -13.96 32.53 -4.76
CA ASP A 321 -14.79 31.38 -4.42
C ASP A 321 -14.12 30.05 -4.76
N ALA A 322 -13.41 29.97 -5.89
CA ALA A 322 -12.61 28.80 -6.26
C ALA A 322 -11.46 28.58 -5.26
N GLU A 323 -10.74 29.65 -4.91
CA GLU A 323 -9.66 29.59 -3.92
C GLU A 323 -10.17 29.12 -2.56
N LYS A 324 -11.27 29.69 -2.06
CA LYS A 324 -11.90 29.25 -0.80
C LYS A 324 -12.31 27.78 -0.84
N ARG A 325 -12.82 27.28 -1.97
CA ARG A 325 -13.19 25.86 -2.12
C ARG A 325 -11.96 24.96 -2.03
N PHE A 326 -10.88 25.32 -2.73
CA PHE A 326 -9.63 24.55 -2.68
C PHE A 326 -8.97 24.62 -1.30
N GLN A 327 -8.98 25.78 -0.63
CA GLN A 327 -8.48 25.92 0.74
C GLN A 327 -9.27 25.02 1.71
N LYS A 328 -10.60 24.97 1.60
CA LYS A 328 -11.43 24.06 2.40
C LYS A 328 -11.12 22.58 2.12
N GLU A 329 -10.87 22.23 0.87
CA GLU A 329 -10.53 20.86 0.46
C GLU A 329 -9.16 20.43 1.01
N ILE A 330 -8.16 21.32 0.93
CA ILE A 330 -6.83 21.13 1.53
C ILE A 330 -6.95 20.99 3.04
N ALA A 331 -7.64 21.91 3.72
CA ALA A 331 -7.85 21.87 5.17
C ALA A 331 -8.59 20.59 5.62
N SER A 332 -9.54 20.09 4.82
CA SER A 332 -10.22 18.81 5.08
C SER A 332 -9.26 17.63 4.98
N HIS A 333 -8.37 17.62 3.98
CA HIS A 333 -7.33 16.60 3.84
C HIS A 333 -6.32 16.65 5.00
N GLU A 334 -5.89 17.85 5.40
CA GLU A 334 -5.01 18.05 6.55
C GLU A 334 -5.66 17.58 7.86
N ALA A 335 -6.94 17.87 8.07
CA ALA A 335 -7.69 17.39 9.23
C ALA A 335 -7.82 15.86 9.25
N LYS A 336 -8.06 15.23 8.09
CA LYS A 336 -8.05 13.76 7.95
C LYS A 336 -6.67 13.19 8.29
N ARG A 337 -5.59 13.83 7.85
CA ARG A 337 -4.21 13.43 8.18
C ARG A 337 -3.93 13.55 9.68
N GLN A 338 -4.32 14.65 10.33
CA GLN A 338 -4.16 14.81 11.78
C GLN A 338 -4.93 13.75 12.58
N ALA A 339 -6.15 13.41 12.17
CA ALA A 339 -6.94 12.35 12.79
C ALA A 339 -6.29 10.97 12.65
N VAL A 340 -5.69 10.65 11.49
CA VAL A 340 -4.93 9.40 11.29
C VAL A 340 -3.66 9.38 12.13
N ARG A 341 -2.93 10.49 12.22
CA ARG A 341 -1.71 10.58 13.04
C ARG A 341 -1.97 10.29 14.53
N LEU A 342 -3.16 10.63 15.03
CA LEU A 342 -3.58 10.36 16.40
C LEU A 342 -4.04 8.91 16.62
N GLN A 343 -4.43 8.20 15.56
CA GLN A 343 -4.76 6.78 15.63
C GLN A 343 -3.58 5.92 15.17
N ARG A 344 -2.70 5.56 16.11
CA ARG A 344 -1.78 4.43 15.88
C ARG A 344 -2.66 3.20 15.61
N LYS A 345 -2.71 2.76 14.36
CA LYS A 345 -3.18 1.40 14.08
C LYS A 345 -2.16 0.45 14.69
N VAL A 346 -2.64 -0.41 15.59
CA VAL A 346 -1.87 -1.55 16.08
C VAL A 346 -1.59 -2.41 14.86
N ASN A 347 -0.35 -2.39 14.39
CA ASN A 347 0.03 -3.15 13.21
C ASN A 347 -0.23 -4.64 13.47
N TRP A 348 -0.55 -5.40 12.43
CA TRP A 348 -0.86 -6.82 12.58
C TRP A 348 0.26 -7.59 13.29
N PHE A 349 1.51 -7.16 13.12
CA PHE A 349 2.69 -7.72 13.80
C PHE A 349 2.79 -7.35 15.28
N GLU A 350 2.18 -6.27 15.78
CA GLU A 350 2.18 -5.96 17.22
C GLU A 350 1.32 -6.95 18.03
N LYS A 351 0.38 -7.63 17.37
CA LYS A 351 -0.33 -8.79 17.94
C LYS A 351 0.53 -10.06 17.92
N PHE A 352 1.58 -10.10 17.11
CA PHE A 352 2.52 -11.21 16.99
C PHE A 352 3.84 -10.83 17.66
N ARG A 353 4.06 -11.27 18.89
CA ARG A 353 5.41 -11.25 19.48
C ARG A 353 6.36 -12.07 18.59
N TRP A 354 7.05 -11.41 17.67
CA TRP A 354 8.06 -11.96 16.78
C TRP A 354 9.36 -12.16 17.54
N GLN A 355 9.34 -13.08 18.50
CA GLN A 355 10.50 -13.92 18.72
C GLN A 355 10.12 -15.28 18.16
N PRO A 356 10.86 -15.87 17.20
CA PRO A 356 10.79 -17.30 16.99
C PRO A 356 11.43 -17.98 18.21
N ARG A 357 10.77 -17.91 19.38
CA ARG A 357 10.90 -18.99 20.34
C ARG A 357 10.23 -20.16 19.65
N GLN A 358 11.01 -21.12 19.18
CA GLN A 358 10.49 -22.39 18.68
C GLN A 358 9.42 -22.88 19.68
N ILE A 359 8.15 -22.82 19.29
CA ILE A 359 7.08 -23.35 20.12
C ILE A 359 7.18 -24.86 19.97
N VAL A 360 7.75 -25.52 20.97
CA VAL A 360 7.91 -26.96 20.96
C VAL A 360 6.54 -27.60 21.21
N HIS A 361 6.15 -28.54 20.35
CA HIS A 361 4.92 -29.31 20.52
C HIS A 361 5.21 -30.60 21.28
N PHE A 362 4.56 -30.80 22.42
CA PHE A 362 4.62 -32.05 23.19
C PHE A 362 3.29 -32.78 23.06
N LYS A 363 3.33 -34.11 22.99
CA LYS A 363 2.15 -34.97 23.04
C LYS A 363 2.21 -35.83 24.29
N GLY A 364 1.11 -35.89 25.04
CA GLY A 364 1.01 -36.69 26.26
C GLY A 364 -0.35 -37.36 26.40
N LYS A 365 -0.40 -38.56 26.96
CA LYS A 365 -1.65 -39.22 27.33
C LYS A 365 -2.05 -38.83 28.75
N LEU A 366 -3.32 -38.45 28.96
CA LEU A 366 -3.87 -37.99 30.23
C LEU A 366 -5.10 -38.85 30.58
N VAL A 367 -5.19 -39.32 31.82
CA VAL A 367 -6.36 -40.09 32.29
C VAL A 367 -7.09 -39.31 33.37
N VAL A 368 -8.42 -39.30 33.33
CA VAL A 368 -9.26 -38.62 34.33
C VAL A 368 -10.08 -39.64 35.12
N LEU A 369 -9.87 -39.67 36.43
CA LEU A 369 -10.39 -40.68 37.37
C LEU A 369 -11.17 -40.04 38.51
N GLY A 370 -11.98 -40.84 39.21
CA GLY A 370 -12.82 -40.42 40.33
C GLY A 370 -14.22 -41.04 40.27
N ASP A 371 -14.99 -40.87 41.34
CA ASP A 371 -16.32 -41.47 41.48
C ASP A 371 -17.36 -40.93 40.46
N ILE A 372 -18.52 -41.57 40.40
CA ILE A 372 -19.65 -41.11 39.57
C ILE A 372 -20.08 -39.70 40.01
N ALA A 373 -20.52 -38.88 39.05
CA ALA A 373 -21.12 -37.56 39.29
C ALA A 373 -20.22 -36.48 39.96
N VAL A 374 -18.92 -36.73 40.11
CA VAL A 374 -17.94 -35.72 40.59
C VAL A 374 -17.66 -34.62 39.55
N GLY A 375 -17.97 -34.86 38.27
CA GLY A 375 -17.90 -33.86 37.19
C GLY A 375 -16.66 -33.92 36.29
N LYS A 376 -16.07 -35.12 36.09
CA LYS A 376 -14.91 -35.37 35.22
C LYS A 376 -15.12 -34.88 33.77
N THR A 377 -16.14 -35.40 33.10
CA THR A 377 -16.52 -35.03 31.73
C THR A 377 -16.82 -33.53 31.61
N ALA A 378 -17.50 -32.96 32.61
CA ALA A 378 -17.81 -31.54 32.62
C ALA A 378 -16.55 -30.65 32.74
N LEU A 379 -15.50 -31.11 33.43
CA LEU A 379 -14.21 -30.41 33.49
C LEU A 379 -13.47 -30.46 32.15
N ILE A 380 -13.51 -31.61 31.47
CA ILE A 380 -12.86 -31.79 30.16
C ILE A 380 -13.53 -30.90 29.12
N ILE A 381 -14.86 -30.99 28.99
CA ILE A 381 -15.65 -30.15 28.07
C ILE A 381 -15.45 -28.66 28.39
N ARG A 382 -15.39 -28.31 29.69
CA ARG A 382 -15.13 -26.92 30.09
C ARG A 382 -13.75 -26.44 29.65
N CYS A 383 -12.73 -27.31 29.72
CA CYS A 383 -11.39 -26.95 29.25
C CYS A 383 -11.31 -26.82 27.72
N GLN A 384 -12.05 -27.64 26.98
CA GLN A 384 -12.01 -27.66 25.50
C GLN A 384 -12.85 -26.56 24.87
N ASP A 385 -14.13 -26.52 25.22
CA ASP A 385 -15.12 -25.72 24.51
C ASP A 385 -15.55 -24.48 25.32
N ASN A 386 -15.07 -24.35 26.55
CA ASN A 386 -15.59 -23.39 27.51
C ASN A 386 -17.12 -23.46 27.66
N ARG A 387 -17.70 -24.67 27.59
CA ARG A 387 -19.13 -24.94 27.73
C ARG A 387 -19.44 -25.74 29.00
N PHE A 388 -20.68 -25.64 29.48
CA PHE A 388 -21.21 -26.45 30.57
C PHE A 388 -22.69 -26.71 30.38
N ALA A 389 -23.06 -27.99 30.32
CA ALA A 389 -24.43 -28.45 30.31
C ALA A 389 -24.84 -28.87 31.73
N ARG A 390 -26.06 -28.51 32.16
CA ARG A 390 -26.60 -28.91 33.47
C ARG A 390 -27.09 -30.37 33.47
N ASP A 391 -27.53 -30.83 32.31
CA ASP A 391 -28.10 -32.14 32.01
C ASP A 391 -27.08 -33.06 31.31
N GLN A 392 -25.85 -33.07 31.82
CA GLN A 392 -24.80 -33.94 31.28
C GLN A 392 -25.19 -35.42 31.48
N LYS A 393 -25.30 -36.17 30.38
CA LYS A 393 -25.53 -37.62 30.42
C LYS A 393 -24.34 -38.35 31.06
N ALA A 394 -24.62 -39.45 31.74
CA ALA A 394 -23.57 -40.29 32.32
C ALA A 394 -22.67 -40.87 31.21
N THR A 395 -21.35 -40.81 31.41
CA THR A 395 -20.37 -41.42 30.51
C THR A 395 -20.53 -42.94 30.55
N VAL A 396 -20.69 -43.56 29.38
CA VAL A 396 -20.76 -45.01 29.24
C VAL A 396 -19.35 -45.50 28.85
N GLY A 397 -18.71 -46.30 29.71
CA GLY A 397 -17.37 -46.82 29.44
C GLY A 397 -16.28 -45.75 29.54
N VAL A 398 -15.41 -45.64 28.53
CA VAL A 398 -14.33 -44.64 28.47
C VAL A 398 -14.49 -43.78 27.23
N ALA A 399 -14.51 -42.45 27.39
CA ALA A 399 -14.58 -41.50 26.30
C ALA A 399 -13.20 -40.91 25.99
N PHE A 400 -12.86 -40.83 24.71
CA PHE A 400 -11.62 -40.23 24.23
C PHE A 400 -11.85 -38.77 23.83
N SER A 401 -10.94 -37.88 24.21
CA SER A 401 -11.02 -36.45 23.87
C SER A 401 -9.63 -35.83 23.75
N GLN A 402 -9.45 -34.82 22.90
CA GLN A 402 -8.14 -34.15 22.73
C GLN A 402 -8.16 -32.73 23.30
N VAL A 403 -7.23 -32.41 24.20
CA VAL A 403 -7.12 -31.08 24.83
C VAL A 403 -5.77 -30.47 24.49
N ASN A 404 -5.78 -29.28 23.88
CA ASN A 404 -4.56 -28.53 23.61
C ASN A 404 -4.35 -27.48 24.70
N VAL A 405 -3.22 -27.55 25.40
CA VAL A 405 -2.86 -26.58 26.45
C VAL A 405 -1.65 -25.77 25.99
N ALA A 406 -1.86 -24.46 25.82
CA ALA A 406 -0.80 -23.53 25.51
C ALA A 406 -0.04 -23.11 26.78
N LEU A 407 1.28 -23.31 26.78
CA LEU A 407 2.25 -22.80 27.75
C LEU A 407 3.02 -21.61 27.12
N GLU A 408 3.82 -20.91 27.92
CA GLU A 408 4.55 -19.71 27.47
C GLU A 408 5.53 -19.98 26.31
N ASN A 409 6.16 -21.17 26.28
CA ASN A 409 7.16 -21.54 25.27
C ASN A 409 6.88 -22.90 24.60
N ALA A 410 5.72 -23.51 24.83
CA ALA A 410 5.39 -24.84 24.33
C ALA A 410 3.88 -25.05 24.21
N VAL A 411 3.45 -25.98 23.37
CA VAL A 411 2.04 -26.43 23.30
C VAL A 411 2.00 -27.92 23.62
N VAL A 412 1.23 -28.28 24.65
CA VAL A 412 1.05 -29.68 25.05
C VAL A 412 -0.30 -30.16 24.55
N LYS A 413 -0.30 -31.15 23.67
CA LYS A 413 -1.50 -31.87 23.20
C LYS A 413 -1.74 -33.09 24.08
N PHE A 414 -2.82 -33.07 24.84
CA PHE A 414 -3.25 -34.19 25.65
C PHE A 414 -4.28 -35.06 24.94
N ASP A 415 -3.98 -36.35 24.85
CA ASP A 415 -4.94 -37.40 24.53
C ASP A 415 -5.60 -37.84 25.84
N VAL A 416 -6.81 -37.35 26.09
CA VAL A 416 -7.56 -37.48 27.35
C VAL A 416 -8.49 -38.69 27.32
N TRP A 417 -8.36 -39.54 28.34
CA TRP A 417 -9.21 -40.70 28.58
C TRP A 417 -10.12 -40.43 29.78
N ASP A 418 -11.40 -40.15 29.51
CA ASP A 418 -12.43 -39.90 30.51
C ASP A 418 -13.12 -41.21 30.89
N SER A 419 -12.90 -41.71 32.11
CA SER A 419 -13.53 -42.95 32.57
C SER A 419 -14.92 -42.71 33.16
N ALA A 420 -15.88 -43.57 32.86
CA ALA A 420 -17.10 -43.72 33.64
C ALA A 420 -16.70 -44.09 35.07
N GLY A 421 -17.05 -43.24 36.04
CA GLY A 421 -16.66 -43.43 37.45
C GLY A 421 -17.36 -44.58 38.16
N GLU A 422 -17.92 -45.54 37.42
CA GLU A 422 -18.73 -46.62 37.92
C GLU A 422 -17.86 -47.84 38.24
N GLU A 423 -17.94 -48.28 39.49
CA GLU A 423 -17.19 -49.38 40.08
C GLU A 423 -17.30 -50.73 39.35
N ARG A 424 -18.25 -50.89 38.41
CA ARG A 424 -18.46 -52.13 37.64
C ARG A 424 -17.44 -52.37 36.53
N PHE A 425 -16.61 -51.37 36.18
CA PHE A 425 -15.59 -51.48 35.10
C PHE A 425 -14.14 -51.54 35.61
N ARG A 426 -13.93 -51.79 36.91
CA ARG A 426 -12.60 -51.83 37.55
C ARG A 426 -11.61 -52.81 36.88
N SER A 427 -12.10 -53.87 36.24
CA SER A 427 -11.30 -54.87 35.51
C SER A 427 -10.83 -54.43 34.12
N ILE A 428 -11.39 -53.37 33.52
CA ILE A 428 -11.04 -52.87 32.17
C ILE A 428 -9.95 -51.77 32.25
N ASN A 429 -9.54 -51.37 33.45
CA ASN A 429 -8.81 -50.13 33.71
C ASN A 429 -7.29 -50.17 33.40
N SER A 430 -6.62 -51.32 33.47
CA SER A 430 -5.16 -51.40 33.31
C SER A 430 -4.67 -51.01 31.91
N LEU A 431 -5.46 -51.28 30.86
CA LEU A 431 -5.12 -50.92 29.48
C LEU A 431 -5.09 -49.39 29.26
N TYR A 432 -5.90 -48.64 30.01
CA TYR A 432 -6.02 -47.19 29.83
C TYR A 432 -4.92 -46.41 30.55
N TYR A 433 -4.32 -46.94 31.62
CA TYR A 433 -3.22 -46.29 32.33
C TYR A 433 -1.90 -46.38 31.57
N HIS A 434 -1.71 -47.43 30.77
CA HIS A 434 -0.47 -47.68 30.06
C HIS A 434 -0.07 -46.51 29.14
N GLY A 435 1.15 -46.02 29.28
CA GLY A 435 1.68 -44.88 28.52
C GLY A 435 1.13 -43.50 28.92
N SER A 436 0.38 -43.39 30.03
CA SER A 436 -0.14 -42.10 30.50
C SER A 436 0.97 -41.26 31.14
N ALA A 437 1.12 -40.02 30.69
CA ALA A 437 2.10 -39.07 31.24
C ALA A 437 1.57 -38.40 32.52
N ALA A 438 0.25 -38.26 32.63
CA ALA A 438 -0.40 -37.66 33.78
C ALA A 438 -1.76 -38.31 34.08
N GLY A 439 -2.20 -38.20 35.34
CA GLY A 439 -3.52 -38.59 35.81
C GLY A 439 -4.15 -37.50 36.67
N ILE A 440 -5.42 -37.18 36.40
CA ILE A 440 -6.22 -36.24 37.18
C ILE A 440 -7.26 -37.04 37.98
N ILE A 441 -7.25 -36.90 39.29
CA ILE A 441 -8.21 -37.55 40.21
C ILE A 441 -9.16 -36.48 40.71
N VAL A 442 -10.44 -36.61 40.36
CA VAL A 442 -11.48 -35.62 40.66
C VAL A 442 -12.38 -36.12 41.78
N PHE A 443 -12.60 -35.29 42.79
CA PHE A 443 -13.63 -35.49 43.81
C PHE A 443 -14.55 -34.26 43.89
N ASP A 444 -15.69 -34.43 44.54
CA ASP A 444 -16.66 -33.36 44.75
C ASP A 444 -16.49 -32.80 46.17
N VAL A 445 -16.22 -31.49 46.30
CA VAL A 445 -16.04 -30.85 47.62
C VAL A 445 -17.30 -30.89 48.49
N THR A 446 -18.47 -31.14 47.89
CA THR A 446 -19.75 -31.29 48.58
C THR A 446 -20.07 -32.73 48.99
N ASN A 447 -19.26 -33.71 48.59
CA ASN A 447 -19.48 -35.11 48.90
C ASN A 447 -18.21 -35.74 49.51
N ARG A 448 -18.22 -35.88 50.84
CA ARG A 448 -17.09 -36.43 51.60
C ARG A 448 -16.66 -37.82 51.12
N LYS A 449 -17.61 -38.70 50.78
CA LYS A 449 -17.31 -40.07 50.32
C LYS A 449 -16.41 -40.08 49.08
N SER A 450 -16.63 -39.14 48.16
CA SER A 450 -15.82 -39.05 46.93
C SER A 450 -14.35 -38.68 47.20
N PHE A 451 -14.10 -37.93 48.28
CA PHE A 451 -12.76 -37.60 48.74
C PHE A 451 -12.10 -38.79 49.46
N ASP A 452 -12.85 -39.49 50.31
CA ASP A 452 -12.35 -40.70 50.97
C ASP A 452 -12.02 -41.81 49.95
N SER A 453 -12.82 -41.96 48.88
CA SER A 453 -12.52 -42.83 47.72
C SER A 453 -11.26 -42.38 46.98
N ALA A 454 -11.05 -41.07 46.81
CA ALA A 454 -9.84 -40.53 46.19
C ALA A 454 -8.58 -40.89 46.99
N LYS A 455 -8.66 -40.82 48.33
CA LYS A 455 -7.56 -41.20 49.23
C LYS A 455 -7.28 -42.69 49.25
N SER A 456 -8.31 -43.48 49.53
CA SER A 456 -8.16 -44.91 49.83
C SER A 456 -7.99 -45.78 48.60
N TYR A 457 -8.45 -45.32 47.43
CA TYR A 457 -8.51 -46.13 46.23
C TYR A 457 -7.83 -45.47 45.03
N TRP A 458 -8.30 -44.32 44.56
CA TRP A 458 -7.87 -43.79 43.25
C TRP A 458 -6.39 -43.39 43.20
N VAL A 459 -5.85 -42.78 44.26
CA VAL A 459 -4.42 -42.41 44.33
C VAL A 459 -3.53 -43.66 44.40
N PRO A 460 -3.72 -44.60 45.35
CA PRO A 460 -2.92 -45.83 45.41
C PRO A 460 -3.03 -46.67 44.13
N HIS A 461 -4.23 -46.81 43.58
CA HIS A 461 -4.47 -47.63 42.40
C HIS A 461 -3.77 -47.08 41.15
N LEU A 462 -3.75 -45.74 40.98
CA LEU A 462 -3.03 -45.11 39.87
C LEU A 462 -1.51 -45.21 40.04
N ARG A 463 -1.00 -45.23 41.29
CA ARG A 463 0.42 -45.45 41.56
C ARG A 463 0.84 -46.89 41.28
N GLU A 464 0.02 -47.86 41.63
CA GLU A 464 0.31 -49.30 41.44
C GLU A 464 0.25 -49.73 39.97
N HIS A 465 -0.72 -49.23 39.21
CA HIS A 465 -0.96 -49.65 37.82
C HIS A 465 -0.51 -48.62 36.77
N GLY A 466 -0.03 -47.45 37.21
CA GLY A 466 0.48 -46.40 36.35
C GLY A 466 1.92 -46.63 35.91
N VAL A 467 2.43 -45.73 35.09
CA VAL A 467 3.86 -45.70 34.73
C VAL A 467 4.64 -45.03 35.85
N ASP A 468 5.84 -45.54 36.17
CA ASP A 468 6.75 -44.89 37.12
C ASP A 468 6.99 -43.43 36.74
N GLY A 469 6.83 -42.52 37.71
CA GLY A 469 6.94 -41.09 37.49
C GLY A 469 5.72 -40.41 36.86
N ILE A 470 4.54 -41.06 36.85
CA ILE A 470 3.29 -40.43 36.42
C ILE A 470 2.98 -39.18 37.26
N ILE A 471 2.60 -38.10 36.57
CA ILE A 471 2.19 -36.86 37.22
C ILE A 471 0.76 -37.01 37.73
N ILE A 472 0.54 -36.94 39.05
CA ILE A 472 -0.80 -37.06 39.67
C ILE A 472 -1.27 -35.69 40.16
N ALA A 473 -2.50 -35.31 39.78
CA ALA A 473 -3.17 -34.11 40.27
C ALA A 473 -4.54 -34.43 40.89
N LEU A 474 -4.71 -34.08 42.15
CA LEU A 474 -5.96 -34.17 42.89
C LEU A 474 -6.79 -32.88 42.70
N VAL A 475 -8.07 -33.03 42.38
CA VAL A 475 -8.94 -31.92 42.01
C VAL A 475 -10.23 -31.94 42.83
N GLY A 476 -10.41 -30.90 43.65
CA GLY A 476 -11.68 -30.63 44.34
C GLY A 476 -12.63 -29.85 43.44
N ASN A 477 -13.56 -30.54 42.79
CA ASN A 477 -14.54 -29.93 41.89
C ASN A 477 -15.78 -29.40 42.63
N LYS A 478 -16.56 -28.54 41.96
CA LYS A 478 -17.76 -27.86 42.50
C LYS A 478 -17.47 -26.88 43.65
N CYS A 479 -16.28 -26.27 43.64
CA CYS A 479 -15.87 -25.29 44.65
C CYS A 479 -16.77 -24.03 44.73
N ASP A 480 -17.67 -23.84 43.75
CA ASP A 480 -18.70 -22.79 43.76
C ASP A 480 -19.81 -23.04 44.79
N LEU A 481 -19.99 -24.28 45.27
CA LEU A 481 -21.02 -24.66 46.23
C LEU A 481 -20.54 -24.50 47.69
N ILE A 482 -20.18 -23.27 48.07
CA ILE A 482 -19.56 -22.96 49.37
C ILE A 482 -20.41 -23.44 50.56
N LYS A 483 -21.74 -23.25 50.50
CA LYS A 483 -22.67 -23.62 51.60
C LYS A 483 -22.84 -25.13 51.79
N ALA A 484 -22.56 -25.93 50.75
CA ALA A 484 -22.70 -27.38 50.77
C ALA A 484 -21.35 -28.10 50.91
N ARG A 485 -20.26 -27.35 51.16
CA ARG A 485 -18.91 -27.89 51.26
C ARG A 485 -18.79 -28.79 52.49
N GLN A 486 -18.33 -30.03 52.26
CA GLN A 486 -18.04 -31.02 53.31
C GLN A 486 -16.54 -31.28 53.48
N VAL A 487 -15.72 -30.96 52.47
CA VAL A 487 -14.26 -31.10 52.52
C VAL A 487 -13.61 -29.71 52.49
N SER A 488 -12.80 -29.41 53.50
CA SER A 488 -12.09 -28.14 53.59
C SER A 488 -10.91 -28.10 52.62
N HIS A 489 -10.54 -26.91 52.15
CA HIS A 489 -9.36 -26.74 51.30
C HIS A 489 -8.09 -27.22 52.00
N GLN A 490 -7.95 -26.92 53.29
CA GLN A 490 -6.78 -27.27 54.09
C GLN A 490 -6.58 -28.79 54.15
N GLU A 491 -7.65 -29.52 54.45
CA GLU A 491 -7.60 -30.97 54.56
C GLU A 491 -7.23 -31.68 53.25
N ALA A 492 -7.74 -31.19 52.12
CA ALA A 492 -7.39 -31.74 50.81
C ALA A 492 -5.96 -31.37 50.39
N ALA A 493 -5.50 -30.16 50.75
CA ALA A 493 -4.13 -29.73 50.51
C ALA A 493 -3.11 -30.51 51.37
N ASP A 494 -3.44 -30.79 52.63
CA ASP A 494 -2.59 -31.56 53.55
C ASP A 494 -2.39 -32.98 53.02
N PHE A 495 -3.48 -33.66 52.61
CA PHE A 495 -3.39 -34.98 51.99
C PHE A 495 -2.57 -34.97 50.69
N ALA A 496 -2.77 -33.97 49.82
CA ALA A 496 -1.98 -33.89 48.59
C ALA A 496 -0.49 -33.67 48.86
N LYS A 497 -0.16 -32.94 49.93
CA LYS A 497 1.22 -32.73 50.37
C LYS A 497 1.83 -33.99 50.96
N GLU A 498 1.09 -34.74 51.77
CA GLU A 498 1.49 -36.05 52.32
C GLU A 498 1.80 -37.05 51.19
N GLU A 499 0.94 -37.11 50.18
CA GLU A 499 1.08 -38.00 49.03
C GLU A 499 2.02 -37.47 47.94
N ASN A 500 2.60 -36.27 48.09
CA ASN A 500 3.43 -35.59 47.10
C ASN A 500 2.77 -35.53 45.70
N ILE A 501 1.51 -35.09 45.66
CA ILE A 501 0.72 -34.89 44.43
C ILE A 501 0.25 -33.43 44.35
N MET A 502 -0.10 -32.97 43.15
CA MET A 502 -0.63 -31.62 42.98
C MET A 502 -2.07 -31.51 43.48
N TYR A 503 -2.46 -30.35 44.02
CA TYR A 503 -3.85 -30.08 44.41
C TYR A 503 -4.39 -28.82 43.74
N PHE A 504 -5.61 -28.91 43.21
CA PHE A 504 -6.34 -27.79 42.63
C PHE A 504 -7.81 -27.82 43.07
N GLU A 505 -8.42 -26.65 43.28
CA GLU A 505 -9.87 -26.53 43.34
C GLU A 505 -10.42 -25.98 42.03
N SER A 506 -11.50 -26.59 41.55
CA SER A 506 -12.13 -26.19 40.29
C SER A 506 -13.66 -26.12 40.38
N SER A 507 -14.24 -25.37 39.45
CA SER A 507 -15.68 -25.39 39.19
C SER A 507 -15.90 -25.47 37.68
N ALA A 508 -16.35 -26.62 37.20
CA ALA A 508 -16.79 -26.77 35.81
C ALA A 508 -17.93 -25.80 35.44
N LYS A 509 -18.73 -25.36 36.42
CA LYS A 509 -19.84 -24.42 36.22
C LYS A 509 -19.36 -22.99 36.02
N THR A 510 -18.44 -22.50 36.85
CA THR A 510 -17.96 -21.10 36.81
C THR A 510 -16.65 -20.94 36.04
N SER A 511 -16.04 -22.03 35.56
CA SER A 511 -14.70 -22.08 34.94
C SER A 511 -13.54 -21.73 35.88
N LYS A 512 -13.82 -21.45 37.16
CA LYS A 512 -12.78 -21.18 38.17
C LYS A 512 -11.87 -22.41 38.32
N GLY A 513 -10.56 -22.21 38.32
CA GLY A 513 -9.58 -23.27 38.59
C GLY A 513 -9.25 -24.20 37.42
N VAL A 514 -10.12 -24.27 36.39
CA VAL A 514 -9.98 -25.23 35.29
C VAL A 514 -8.73 -24.95 34.45
N SER A 515 -8.50 -23.69 34.07
CA SER A 515 -7.29 -23.32 33.31
C SER A 515 -6.01 -23.52 34.11
N GLN A 516 -6.01 -23.23 35.42
CA GLN A 516 -4.84 -23.44 36.28
C GLN A 516 -4.49 -24.93 36.40
N LEU A 517 -5.50 -25.79 36.57
CA LEU A 517 -5.33 -27.24 36.65
C LEU A 517 -4.61 -27.80 35.41
N PHE A 518 -5.17 -27.59 34.21
CA PHE A 518 -4.62 -28.17 32.98
C PHE A 518 -3.25 -27.57 32.63
N ARG A 519 -3.01 -26.28 32.91
CA ARG A 519 -1.68 -25.67 32.75
C ARG A 519 -0.65 -26.20 33.75
N GLY A 520 -1.04 -26.41 35.01
CA GLY A 520 -0.17 -26.98 36.04
C GLY A 520 0.32 -28.37 35.64
N VAL A 521 -0.60 -29.23 35.22
CA VAL A 521 -0.27 -30.57 34.71
C VAL A 521 0.56 -30.48 33.42
N ALA A 522 0.18 -29.64 32.45
CA ALA A 522 0.91 -29.46 31.19
C ALA A 522 2.37 -29.00 31.41
N SER A 523 2.63 -28.13 32.39
CA SER A 523 3.97 -27.61 32.66
C SER A 523 4.98 -28.68 33.11
N CYS A 524 4.48 -29.80 33.63
CA CYS A 524 5.30 -30.90 34.12
C CYS A 524 5.62 -31.92 33.02
N VAL A 525 4.79 -32.03 31.97
CA VAL A 525 4.95 -33.02 30.90
C VAL A 525 6.26 -32.88 30.13
N PRO A 526 6.72 -31.67 29.71
CA PRO A 526 8.01 -31.52 29.04
C PRO A 526 9.19 -32.08 29.83
N LYS A 527 9.16 -31.97 31.17
CA LYS A 527 10.23 -32.48 32.05
C LYS A 527 10.28 -34.01 32.05
N VAL A 528 9.11 -34.65 32.04
CA VAL A 528 8.96 -36.12 32.00
C VAL A 528 9.33 -36.68 30.63
N VAL A 529 8.98 -35.98 29.54
CA VAL A 529 9.37 -36.38 28.18
C VAL A 529 10.88 -36.21 27.97
N ALA A 530 11.47 -35.13 28.50
CA ALA A 530 12.92 -34.92 28.46
C ALA A 530 13.70 -35.99 29.24
N SER A 531 13.20 -36.45 30.40
CA SER A 531 13.86 -37.51 31.17
C SER A 531 13.75 -38.90 30.52
N LYS A 532 12.66 -39.18 29.79
CA LYS A 532 12.49 -40.42 29.01
C LYS A 532 13.36 -40.46 27.76
N ASN A 533 13.44 -39.36 27.00
CA ASN A 533 14.29 -39.28 25.81
C ASN A 533 15.80 -39.40 26.13
N ALA A 534 16.20 -39.05 27.36
CA ALA A 534 17.57 -39.26 27.84
C ALA A 534 17.86 -40.73 28.22
N ALA A 535 16.84 -41.52 28.53
CA ALA A 535 16.96 -42.94 28.90
C ALA A 535 16.87 -43.89 27.69
N ASP A 536 16.05 -43.57 26.68
CA ASP A 536 15.76 -44.46 25.54
C ASP A 536 16.57 -44.15 24.26
N GLY A 537 17.47 -43.16 24.26
CA GLY A 537 18.45 -42.95 23.18
C GLY A 537 17.89 -42.63 21.78
N GLU A 538 16.59 -42.40 21.61
CA GLU A 538 15.97 -42.20 20.31
C GLU A 538 15.57 -40.71 20.11
N GLN A 539 16.42 -39.95 19.42
CA GLN A 539 16.11 -38.59 18.99
C GLN A 539 15.26 -38.59 17.73
N THR A 540 13.93 -38.59 17.87
CA THR A 540 13.03 -38.21 16.76
C THR A 540 12.80 -36.70 16.81
N VAL A 541 13.66 -35.96 16.12
CA VAL A 541 13.38 -34.58 15.73
C VAL A 541 12.55 -34.67 14.44
N GLU A 542 11.23 -34.72 14.55
CA GLU A 542 10.35 -34.50 13.38
C GLU A 542 10.43 -33.02 12.98
N GLY A 543 11.52 -32.66 12.32
CA GLY A 543 11.58 -31.51 11.44
C GLY A 543 10.80 -31.81 10.18
N PHE A 544 9.94 -30.87 9.77
CA PHE A 544 9.20 -30.87 8.51
C PHE A 544 10.04 -31.42 7.35
N ARG A 545 9.65 -32.60 6.82
CA ARG A 545 10.27 -33.20 5.64
C ARG A 545 9.68 -32.51 4.41
N ILE A 546 10.45 -31.62 3.78
CA ILE A 546 10.10 -31.09 2.45
C ILE A 546 10.29 -32.23 1.45
N THR A 547 9.19 -32.82 0.98
CA THR A 547 9.25 -33.78 -0.14
C THR A 547 9.33 -33.04 -1.47
N LYS A 548 10.23 -33.57 -2.32
CA LYS A 548 10.56 -33.17 -3.70
C LYS A 548 9.35 -32.67 -4.50
N VAL A 549 9.52 -31.53 -5.17
CA VAL A 549 8.62 -31.03 -6.21
C VAL A 549 8.99 -31.72 -7.52
N GLU A 550 8.14 -32.61 -8.02
CA GLU A 550 8.13 -32.96 -9.44
C GLU A 550 7.31 -31.92 -10.20
N GLY A 551 7.89 -31.37 -11.26
CA GLY A 551 7.29 -30.32 -12.07
C GLY A 551 6.35 -30.89 -13.14
N ASP A 552 5.24 -30.20 -13.36
CA ASP A 552 4.41 -30.36 -14.56
C ASP A 552 4.32 -29.03 -15.35
N ASP A 553 4.15 -29.17 -16.65
CA ASP A 553 4.66 -28.32 -17.74
C ASP A 553 3.87 -27.02 -18.00
N ARG A 554 3.28 -26.39 -16.97
CA ARG A 554 2.43 -25.18 -17.17
C ARG A 554 2.67 -24.01 -16.21
N GLY A 555 3.85 -23.92 -15.61
CA GLY A 555 4.42 -22.64 -15.14
C GLY A 555 3.52 -21.77 -14.23
N ARG A 556 2.73 -22.37 -13.34
CA ARG A 556 2.05 -21.64 -12.25
C ARG A 556 2.37 -22.29 -10.91
N ASN A 557 3.19 -21.62 -10.10
CA ASN A 557 3.39 -22.00 -8.70
C ASN A 557 2.16 -21.58 -7.90
N ARG A 558 1.34 -22.56 -7.50
CA ARG A 558 0.30 -22.40 -6.49
C ARG A 558 0.79 -23.05 -5.21
N ILE A 559 0.99 -22.27 -4.16
CA ILE A 559 1.20 -22.81 -2.81
C ILE A 559 -0.16 -23.34 -2.35
N ARG A 560 -0.32 -24.67 -2.26
CA ARG A 560 -1.42 -25.29 -1.51
C ARG A 560 -0.98 -25.34 -0.04
N LEU A 561 -1.63 -24.57 0.80
CA LEU A 561 -1.64 -24.81 2.25
C LEU A 561 -2.83 -25.74 2.50
N ASP A 562 -2.57 -27.04 2.61
CA ASP A 562 -3.59 -27.98 3.05
C ASP A 562 -3.65 -27.91 4.58
N ASP A 563 -4.55 -27.07 5.10
CA ASP A 563 -4.97 -27.04 6.50
C ASP A 563 -6.19 -27.96 6.65
N PRO A 564 -6.13 -29.08 7.39
CA PRO A 564 -7.24 -30.03 7.48
C PRO A 564 -8.40 -29.56 8.38
N ASN A 565 -8.48 -28.27 8.71
CA ASN A 565 -9.45 -27.73 9.67
C ASN A 565 -10.22 -26.49 9.20
N ILE A 566 -10.50 -26.36 7.89
CA ILE A 566 -11.43 -25.33 7.39
C ILE A 566 -12.55 -26.03 6.61
N GLY A 567 -13.70 -26.18 7.28
CA GLY A 567 -14.95 -26.56 6.64
C GLY A 567 -15.39 -25.51 5.62
N ASP A 568 -15.97 -26.00 4.53
CA ASP A 568 -16.50 -25.25 3.39
C ASP A 568 -17.23 -23.96 3.79
N ALA A 569 -16.70 -22.83 3.32
CA ALA A 569 -17.42 -21.57 3.26
C ALA A 569 -17.16 -20.91 1.90
N SER A 570 -17.76 -21.48 0.86
CA SER A 570 -18.04 -20.73 -0.36
C SER A 570 -19.05 -19.63 -0.06
N LYS A 571 -18.65 -18.34 -0.14
CA LYS A 571 -19.53 -17.25 -0.57
C LYS A 571 -18.72 -16.00 -0.94
N SER A 572 -19.11 -15.46 -2.09
CA SER A 572 -18.56 -14.35 -2.87
C SER A 572 -18.50 -13.01 -2.14
N CYS A 573 -17.52 -12.17 -2.50
CA CYS A 573 -17.65 -10.72 -2.38
C CYS A 573 -17.20 -10.06 -3.69
N CYS A 574 -18.13 -9.31 -4.29
CA CYS A 574 -17.89 -8.28 -5.31
C CYS A 574 -17.24 -7.05 -4.68
#